data_AF-A0AAD9UXT0-F1
#
_entry.id   AF-A0AAD9UXT0-F1
#
_cell.length_a   1.000
_cell.length_b   1.000
_cell.length_c   1.000
_cell.angle_alpha   90.00
_cell.angle_beta   90.00
_cell.angle_gamma   90.00
#
_symmetry.space_group_name_H-M   'P 1'
#
loop_
_entity.id
_entity.type
_entity.pdbx_description
1 polymer ?
#
loop_
_entity_poly.entity_id
_entity_poly.type
_entity_poly.pdbx_seq_one_letter_code
_entity_poly.pdbx_strand_id
1 'polypeptide(L)'
;MAESGDLEDEDLKLPEEVDDEEGLIRGKRVPRIVVQELLREIDPEASELRKVHRLKKRKYNNPGQNYAWHCDEYDKLKPYGFEIHGCIGGWSRKMMWLYVTRSSNQPNSVAA
;
A
#
# COMPACT_ATOMS: atom_id res chain seq x y z
N MET A 1 28.44 26.34 46.35
CA MET A 1 28.52 27.61 45.61
C MET A 1 29.07 27.25 44.25
N ALA A 2 28.17 26.98 43.30
CA ALA A 2 27.82 27.82 42.13
C ALA A 2 28.85 27.60 41.01
N GLU A 3 28.51 27.35 39.74
CA GLU A 3 27.41 27.93 38.96
C GLU A 3 26.76 26.91 38.01
N SER A 4 25.43 27.00 37.92
CA SER A 4 24.64 26.56 36.77
C SER A 4 24.83 27.58 35.65
N GLY A 5 25.43 27.16 34.53
CA GLY A 5 25.39 27.94 33.30
C GLY A 5 24.01 27.78 32.68
N ASP A 6 23.23 28.85 32.72
CA ASP A 6 21.93 28.95 32.05
C ASP A 6 22.12 28.84 30.54
N LEU A 7 21.46 27.86 29.92
CA LEU A 7 21.33 27.78 28.47
C LEU A 7 20.19 28.72 28.08
N GLU A 8 20.52 29.77 27.34
CA GLU A 8 19.59 30.82 26.93
C GLU A 8 18.48 30.28 25.99
N ASP A 9 17.28 30.82 26.15
CA ASP A 9 16.03 30.45 25.46
C ASP A 9 16.01 30.74 23.93
N GLU A 10 17.13 31.10 23.32
CA GLU A 10 17.20 31.50 21.90
C GLU A 10 17.32 30.32 20.90
N ASP A 11 17.62 29.11 21.36
CA ASP A 11 17.77 27.93 20.48
C ASP A 11 16.44 27.25 20.12
N LEU A 12 15.31 27.70 20.70
CA LEU A 12 14.00 27.07 20.50
C LEU A 12 13.18 27.71 19.38
N LYS A 13 13.77 27.94 18.20
CA LYS A 13 13.00 28.34 17.01
C LYS A 13 12.56 27.10 16.24
N LEU A 14 11.34 26.63 16.55
CA LEU A 14 10.63 25.66 15.73
C LEU A 14 10.54 26.18 14.29
N PRO A 15 10.88 25.36 13.28
CA PRO A 15 10.78 25.80 11.88
C PRO A 15 9.33 26.18 11.55
N GLU A 16 9.14 27.30 10.87
CA GLU A 16 7.85 27.76 10.35
C GLU A 16 7.19 26.64 9.54
N GLU A 17 5.96 26.29 9.91
CA GLU A 17 5.13 25.34 9.18
C GLU A 17 4.79 25.93 7.80
N VAL A 18 5.38 25.35 6.75
CA VAL A 18 4.95 25.59 5.38
C VAL A 18 3.84 24.60 5.10
N ASP A 19 2.60 25.09 5.05
CA ASP A 19 1.42 24.30 4.72
C ASP A 19 1.21 24.25 3.21
N ASP A 20 1.89 23.32 2.52
CA ASP A 20 1.60 22.95 1.14
C ASP A 20 0.69 21.70 1.07
N GLU A 21 -0.55 21.87 0.59
CA GLU A 21 -1.56 20.82 0.51
C GLU A 21 -1.12 19.60 -0.34
N GLU A 22 -0.16 19.76 -1.26
CA GLU A 22 0.44 18.66 -2.04
C GLU A 22 1.38 17.76 -1.22
N GLY A 23 1.95 18.28 -0.12
CA GLY A 23 2.85 17.54 0.76
C GLY A 23 2.15 16.55 1.71
N LEU A 24 0.82 16.65 1.85
CA LEU A 24 0.08 15.91 2.87
C LEU A 24 0.14 14.37 2.69
N ILE A 25 0.29 13.89 1.45
CA ILE A 25 0.20 12.46 1.12
C ILE A 25 1.59 11.79 0.96
N ARG A 26 2.65 12.57 0.70
CA ARG A 26 4.01 12.02 0.52
C ARG A 26 4.85 12.23 1.78
N GLY A 27 5.04 11.15 2.55
CA GLY A 27 6.14 11.05 3.52
C GLY A 27 5.76 11.15 5.01
N LYS A 28 4.48 11.29 5.37
CA LYS A 28 4.08 11.27 6.78
C LYS A 28 4.15 9.84 7.35
N ARG A 29 5.06 9.63 8.31
CA ARG A 29 5.14 8.38 9.09
C ARG A 29 4.19 8.47 10.28
N VAL A 30 2.96 8.02 10.08
CA VAL A 30 1.94 7.99 11.14
C VAL A 30 1.99 6.64 11.86
N PRO A 31 1.98 6.60 13.21
CA PRO A 31 1.85 5.36 13.94
C PRO A 31 0.57 4.61 13.54
N ARG A 32 0.68 3.29 13.34
CA ARG A 32 -0.45 2.44 12.93
C ARG A 32 -1.67 2.60 13.84
N ILE A 33 -1.43 2.77 15.15
CA ILE A 33 -2.51 2.89 16.15
C ILE A 33 -3.39 4.12 15.89
N VAL A 34 -2.79 5.26 15.53
CA VAL A 34 -3.50 6.51 15.23
C VAL A 34 -4.40 6.32 14.01
N VAL A 35 -3.89 5.70 12.94
CA VAL A 35 -4.69 5.41 11.74
C VAL A 35 -5.84 4.46 12.07
N GLN A 36 -5.62 3.47 12.93
CA GLN A 36 -6.66 2.53 13.34
C GLN A 36 -7.77 3.19 14.16
N GLU A 37 -7.42 4.11 15.06
CA GLU A 37 -8.37 4.88 15.86
C GLU A 37 -9.23 5.79 14.98
N LEU A 38 -8.60 6.55 14.08
CA LEU A 38 -9.32 7.39 13.12
C LEU A 38 -10.27 6.58 12.22
N LEU A 39 -9.83 5.42 11.71
CA LEU A 39 -10.68 4.54 10.92
C LEU A 39 -11.85 3.95 11.72
N ARG A 40 -11.69 3.78 13.03
CA ARG A 40 -12.75 3.31 13.92
C ARG A 40 -13.79 4.40 14.19
N GLU A 41 -13.37 5.65 14.23
CA GLU A 41 -14.26 6.81 14.36
C GLU A 41 -15.07 7.05 13.08
N ILE A 42 -14.40 7.00 11.92
CA ILE A 42 -15.03 7.23 10.62
C ILE A 42 -16.00 6.10 10.22
N ASP A 43 -15.58 4.85 10.41
CA ASP A 43 -16.36 3.67 10.01
C ASP A 43 -16.21 2.54 11.05
N PRO A 44 -16.95 2.62 12.17
CA PRO A 44 -16.89 1.61 13.23
C PRO A 44 -17.38 0.25 12.74
N GLU A 45 -18.38 0.21 11.87
CA GLU A 45 -18.95 -1.04 11.34
C GLU A 45 -17.92 -1.81 10.50
N ALA A 46 -17.29 -1.16 9.52
CA ALA A 46 -16.27 -1.80 8.70
C ALA A 46 -15.02 -2.17 9.50
N SER A 47 -14.67 -1.36 10.50
CA SER A 47 -13.54 -1.66 11.40
C SER A 47 -13.79 -2.93 12.22
N GLU A 48 -14.98 -3.10 12.78
CA GLU A 48 -15.36 -4.34 13.47
C GLU A 48 -15.47 -5.52 12.47
N LEU A 49 -16.06 -5.33 11.29
CA LEU A 49 -16.14 -6.37 10.24
C LEU A 49 -14.76 -6.87 9.76
N ARG A 50 -13.72 -6.04 9.78
CA ARG A 50 -12.35 -6.49 9.48
C ARG A 50 -11.74 -7.31 10.63
N LYS A 51 -12.06 -6.98 11.89
CA LYS A 51 -11.56 -7.71 13.08
C LYS A 51 -12.14 -9.12 13.24
N VAL A 52 -13.36 -9.37 12.78
CA VAL A 52 -13.97 -10.72 12.87
C VAL A 52 -13.27 -11.77 11.97
N HIS A 53 -12.27 -11.39 11.15
CA HIS A 53 -11.54 -12.30 10.25
C HIS A 53 -12.44 -13.18 9.39
N ARG A 54 -13.66 -12.70 9.10
CA ARG A 54 -14.64 -13.45 8.34
C ARG A 54 -14.49 -13.10 6.87
N LEU A 55 -14.00 -14.04 6.07
CA LEU A 55 -13.97 -13.91 4.61
C LEU A 55 -15.40 -13.79 4.08
N LYS A 56 -15.86 -12.57 3.81
CA LYS A 56 -17.15 -12.33 3.15
C LYS A 56 -17.01 -12.73 1.68
N LYS A 57 -17.47 -13.93 1.34
CA LYS A 57 -17.51 -14.40 -0.05
C LYS A 57 -18.43 -13.47 -0.86
N ARG A 58 -17.84 -12.62 -1.70
CA ARG A 58 -18.59 -11.85 -2.70
C ARG A 58 -18.89 -12.77 -3.89
N LYS A 59 -20.10 -12.70 -4.44
CA LYS A 59 -20.39 -13.33 -5.73
C LYS A 59 -19.62 -12.55 -6.79
N TYR A 60 -18.63 -13.18 -7.40
CA TYR A 60 -17.90 -12.61 -8.52
C TYR A 60 -18.74 -12.81 -9.79
N ASN A 61 -19.34 -11.72 -10.29
CA ASN A 61 -20.03 -11.72 -11.58
C ASN A 61 -19.18 -10.92 -12.56
N ASN A 62 -18.82 -11.56 -13.66
CA ASN A 62 -18.26 -10.92 -14.83
C ASN A 62 -19.29 -11.11 -15.95
N PRO A 63 -19.68 -10.09 -16.73
CA PRO A 63 -20.71 -10.19 -17.78
C PRO A 63 -20.27 -10.87 -19.09
N GLY A 64 -18.98 -10.97 -19.38
CA GLY A 64 -18.55 -11.54 -20.64
C GLY A 64 -17.04 -11.68 -20.84
N GLN A 65 -16.66 -12.33 -21.93
CA GLN A 65 -15.26 -12.39 -22.36
C GLN A 65 -14.69 -10.97 -22.52
N ASN A 66 -13.42 -10.78 -22.17
CA ASN A 66 -12.72 -9.49 -22.22
C ASN A 66 -13.34 -8.33 -21.43
N TYR A 67 -14.32 -8.57 -20.56
CA TYR A 67 -14.88 -7.53 -19.71
C TYR A 67 -13.95 -7.16 -18.53
N ALA A 68 -13.23 -8.15 -17.98
CA ALA A 68 -12.22 -7.90 -16.96
C ALA A 68 -11.08 -8.91 -17.08
N TRP A 69 -9.86 -8.42 -16.91
CA TRP A 69 -8.63 -9.20 -16.85
C TRP A 69 -8.02 -9.03 -15.47
N HIS A 70 -7.63 -10.14 -14.85
CA HIS A 70 -6.94 -10.12 -13.56
C HIS A 70 -5.47 -10.40 -13.81
N CYS A 71 -4.64 -9.37 -13.68
CA CYS A 71 -3.18 -9.47 -13.75
C CYS A 71 -2.62 -9.52 -12.33
N ASP A 72 -1.74 -10.46 -12.05
CA ASP A 72 -1.12 -10.63 -10.74
C ASP A 72 0.36 -11.05 -10.90
N GLU A 73 1.19 -10.60 -9.97
CA GLU A 73 2.62 -10.96 -9.89
C GLU A 73 2.84 -11.94 -8.75
N TYR A 74 3.60 -13.00 -9.03
CA TYR A 74 4.02 -13.97 -8.03
C TYR A 74 5.48 -13.75 -7.67
N ASP A 75 5.69 -13.24 -6.46
CA ASP A 75 6.97 -12.77 -5.93
C ASP A 75 7.71 -13.79 -5.06
N LYS A 76 7.10 -14.94 -4.73
CA LYS A 76 7.74 -15.94 -3.84
C LYS A 76 9.04 -16.51 -4.40
N LEU A 77 9.21 -16.45 -5.73
CA LEU A 77 10.42 -16.89 -6.42
C LEU A 77 11.38 -15.74 -6.76
N LYS A 78 11.06 -14.51 -6.34
CA LYS A 78 11.90 -13.31 -6.50
C LYS A 78 13.32 -13.49 -5.91
N PRO A 79 13.53 -14.12 -4.74
CA PRO A 79 14.90 -14.38 -4.24
C PRO A 79 15.75 -15.26 -5.16
N TYR A 80 15.12 -16.05 -6.03
CA TYR A 80 15.79 -16.91 -7.02
C TYR A 80 15.89 -16.24 -8.40
N GLY A 81 15.45 -14.98 -8.54
CA GLY A 81 15.46 -14.24 -9.80
C GLY A 81 14.38 -14.66 -10.79
N PHE A 82 13.30 -15.28 -10.30
CA PHE A 82 12.13 -15.63 -11.11
C PHE A 82 10.90 -14.92 -10.56
N GLU A 83 10.47 -13.88 -11.23
CA GLU A 83 9.19 -13.24 -10.94
C GLU A 83 8.21 -13.59 -12.05
N ILE A 84 7.06 -14.11 -11.66
CA ILE A 84 6.07 -14.63 -12.60
C ILE A 84 4.95 -13.61 -12.73
N HIS A 85 4.68 -13.17 -13.95
CA HIS A 85 3.59 -12.28 -14.31
C HIS A 85 2.53 -13.07 -15.03
N GLY A 86 1.35 -13.19 -14.43
CA GLY A 86 0.24 -13.94 -15.00
C GLY A 86 -0.98 -13.05 -15.21
N CYS A 87 -1.80 -13.40 -16.20
CA CYS A 87 -3.14 -12.86 -16.31
C CYS A 87 -4.16 -13.94 -16.62
N ILE A 88 -5.33 -13.82 -16.00
CA ILE A 88 -6.48 -14.68 -16.26
C ILE A 88 -7.69 -13.86 -16.73
N GLY A 89 -8.44 -14.43 -17.67
CA GLY A 89 -9.71 -13.87 -18.10
C GLY A 89 -10.75 -13.95 -16.97
N GLY A 90 -11.42 -12.85 -16.67
CA GLY A 90 -12.40 -12.80 -15.57
C GLY A 90 -13.63 -13.68 -15.81
N TRP A 91 -14.13 -13.79 -17.05
CA TRP A 91 -15.26 -14.66 -17.41
C TRP A 91 -14.87 -16.13 -17.48
N SER A 92 -13.90 -16.47 -18.33
CA SER A 92 -13.54 -17.85 -18.63
C SER A 92 -12.62 -18.50 -17.61
N ARG A 93 -11.97 -17.70 -16.74
CA ARG A 93 -10.90 -18.12 -15.82
C ARG A 93 -9.71 -18.79 -16.53
N LYS A 94 -9.60 -18.62 -17.85
CA LYS A 94 -8.49 -19.13 -18.67
C LYS A 94 -7.29 -18.21 -18.55
N MET A 95 -6.09 -18.80 -18.60
CA MET A 95 -4.84 -18.06 -18.64
C MET A 95 -4.71 -17.33 -19.97
N MET A 96 -4.50 -16.03 -19.90
CA MET A 96 -4.29 -15.16 -21.06
C MET A 96 -2.80 -15.12 -21.40
N TRP A 97 -1.95 -14.96 -20.38
CA TRP A 97 -0.50 -15.04 -20.49
C TRP A 97 0.15 -15.46 -19.17
N LEU A 98 1.40 -15.92 -19.30
CA LEU A 98 2.28 -16.25 -18.19
C LEU A 98 3.73 -16.00 -18.63
N TYR A 99 4.37 -14.99 -18.05
CA TYR A 99 5.75 -14.62 -18.35
C TYR A 99 6.60 -14.72 -17.09
N VAL A 100 7.85 -15.14 -17.27
CA VAL A 100 8.85 -15.13 -16.20
C VAL A 100 9.86 -14.03 -16.53
N THR A 101 10.05 -13.11 -15.59
CA THR A 101 11.00 -12.00 -15.70
C THR A 101 12.10 -12.15 -14.66
N ARG A 102 13.26 -11.54 -14.91
CA ARG A 102 14.39 -11.56 -13.97
C ARG A 102 14.28 -10.52 -12.85
N SER A 103 13.50 -9.46 -13.08
CA SER A 103 13.28 -8.37 -12.13
C SER A 103 12.14 -7.46 -12.62
N SER A 104 11.23 -7.10 -11.72
CA SER A 104 10.07 -6.22 -11.85
C SER A 104 10.36 -4.87 -11.20
N ASN A 105 11.50 -4.78 -10.50
CA ASN A 105 11.95 -3.58 -9.80
C ASN A 105 12.62 -2.55 -10.72
N GLN A 106 12.70 -2.81 -12.03
CA GLN A 106 13.21 -1.85 -13.00
C GLN A 106 12.06 -1.40 -13.92
N PRO A 107 11.72 -0.11 -13.98
CA PRO A 107 10.60 0.37 -14.79
C PRO A 107 10.80 0.12 -16.30
N ASN A 108 12.03 -0.15 -16.73
CA ASN A 108 12.40 -0.45 -18.11
C ASN A 108 12.38 -1.95 -18.45
N SER A 109 12.10 -2.84 -17.50
CA SER A 109 12.08 -4.30 -17.70
C SER A 109 10.68 -4.89 -17.81
N VAL A 110 9.65 -4.05 -18.00
CA VAL A 110 8.28 -4.51 -18.22
C VAL A 110 8.13 -4.92 -19.69
N ALA A 111 8.06 -6.23 -19.91
CA ALA A 111 7.61 -6.98 -21.11
C ALA A 111 7.69 -6.27 -22.48
N ALA A 112 8.53 -6.81 -23.37
CA ALA A 112 8.40 -6.64 -24.84
C ALA A 112 7.34 -7.59 -25.41
#